data_AF-A0A426FPX5-F1
#
_entry.id   AF-A0A426FPX5-F1
#
_cell.length_a   1.000
_cell.length_b   1.000
_cell.length_c   1.000
_cell.angle_alpha   90.00
_cell.angle_beta   90.00
_cell.angle_gamma   90.00
#
_symmetry.space_group_name_H-M   'P 1'
#
loop_
_entity.id
_entity.type
_entity.pdbx_description
1 polymer ?
#
loop_
_entity_poly.entity_id
_entity_poly.type
_entity_poly.pdbx_seq_one_letter_code
_entity_poly.pdbx_strand_id
1 'polypeptide(L)'
;MGDLIPADQFDAIAWNASGNAGGTFTFEALDASKFPIAGVSAQAVEVQGSPAAPVYDTEYVRLAHDHVTPLDRTLFAGTDSTREPAFIQITVLANNPNDGTSTGGLMFDADGDGPEAPEAVYTTQVIAREDFGKLSWDTTGNAGGVFVVTPMEGSDLNQIQPILDADGSPVSQGITVHESRPVPDYTMENGVTDINARFDNEDAIPFTVFTGDNEDTIPPAVRIDSIQPTNPDDPNAPALLLDPDGDGPEAARAVKAGDTIQQADYEHLRWNSTHNEGGTVTFTALDVDGEPIIGAEPQTLHVHEQPLPPVYEQEADPVAAPFQQLVALGEHHLAKIIGSEENRAPAAIRIVETQAPHLLDGASTPLYMKGEDGTLTPMNADESNNTISAADFAKLVWDASKSDGGSITFEPLDARGEAFLGDDGNNITHRIDINEDAVAGYSKDGGKTVPNVITDSITWLTPNAYGPAPETLRFFKMGGISA
;
A
#
# COMPACT_ATOMS: atom_id res chain seq x y z
N MET A 1 71.56 -15.10 -38.93
CA MET A 1 71.03 -15.58 -40.22
C MET A 1 69.53 -15.43 -40.13
N GLY A 2 68.91 -14.75 -41.09
CA GLY A 2 67.43 -14.69 -41.18
C GLY A 2 66.91 -15.86 -42.02
N ASP A 3 65.68 -16.26 -41.78
CA ASP A 3 65.01 -17.29 -42.57
C ASP A 3 64.51 -16.72 -43.90
N LEU A 4 64.58 -17.53 -44.97
CA LEU A 4 64.04 -17.16 -46.28
C LEU A 4 62.61 -17.69 -46.39
N ILE A 5 61.64 -16.78 -46.42
CA ILE A 5 60.22 -17.10 -46.53
C ILE A 5 59.75 -16.79 -47.96
N PRO A 6 59.34 -17.79 -48.75
CA PRO A 6 58.74 -17.58 -50.07
C PRO A 6 57.41 -16.82 -49.98
N ALA A 7 57.08 -16.07 -51.04
CA ALA A 7 55.89 -15.21 -51.06
C ALA A 7 54.56 -15.98 -50.91
N ASP A 8 54.49 -17.24 -51.36
CA ASP A 8 53.33 -18.13 -51.19
C ASP A 8 53.16 -18.66 -49.75
N GLN A 9 54.07 -18.31 -48.84
CA GLN A 9 54.04 -18.69 -47.43
C GLN A 9 53.83 -17.50 -46.48
N PHE A 10 53.63 -16.28 -46.99
CA PHE A 10 53.43 -15.10 -46.13
C PHE A 10 52.21 -15.24 -45.22
N ASP A 11 51.13 -15.89 -45.68
CA ASP A 11 49.92 -16.12 -44.89
C ASP A 11 50.10 -17.15 -43.76
N ALA A 12 51.23 -17.87 -43.75
CA ALA A 12 51.58 -18.83 -42.70
C ALA A 12 52.47 -18.23 -41.60
N ILE A 13 52.87 -16.96 -41.73
CA ILE A 13 53.67 -16.28 -40.70
C ILE A 13 52.76 -15.94 -39.53
N ALA A 14 53.08 -16.48 -38.35
CA ALA A 14 52.37 -16.19 -37.11
C ALA A 14 53.36 -15.82 -36.00
N TRP A 15 53.01 -14.81 -35.20
CA TRP A 15 53.72 -14.51 -33.95
C TRP A 15 53.11 -15.34 -32.82
N ASN A 16 53.88 -16.26 -32.23
CA ASN A 16 53.43 -16.96 -31.04
C ASN A 16 53.65 -16.06 -29.82
N ALA A 17 52.58 -15.43 -29.32
CA ALA A 17 52.63 -14.59 -28.12
C ALA A 17 52.71 -15.39 -26.80
N SER A 18 52.60 -16.72 -26.83
CA SER A 18 52.64 -17.54 -25.61
C SER A 18 53.97 -17.36 -24.88
N GLY A 19 53.89 -16.70 -23.71
CA GLY A 19 55.05 -16.45 -22.84
C GLY A 19 55.93 -15.26 -23.24
N ASN A 20 55.48 -14.38 -24.14
CA ASN A 20 56.15 -13.10 -24.41
C ASN A 20 55.13 -11.95 -24.52
N ALA A 21 55.57 -10.72 -24.19
CA ALA A 21 54.74 -9.51 -24.26
C ALA A 21 54.75 -8.86 -25.66
N GLY A 22 55.12 -9.63 -26.70
CA GLY A 22 55.43 -9.10 -28.02
C GLY A 22 56.94 -8.98 -28.29
N GLY A 23 57.29 -8.22 -29.33
CA GLY A 23 58.65 -7.99 -29.78
C GLY A 23 58.71 -7.32 -31.15
N THR A 24 59.90 -7.20 -31.70
CA THR A 24 60.11 -6.64 -33.05
C THR A 24 60.77 -7.67 -33.93
N PHE A 25 60.26 -7.87 -35.13
CA PHE A 25 60.98 -8.57 -36.18
C PHE A 25 61.25 -7.64 -37.35
N THR A 26 62.39 -7.85 -38.01
CA THR A 26 62.78 -7.10 -39.19
C THR A 26 62.81 -8.01 -40.40
N PHE A 27 62.32 -7.56 -41.55
CA PHE A 27 62.42 -8.30 -42.80
C PHE A 27 62.95 -7.41 -43.93
N GLU A 28 63.58 -8.03 -44.92
CA GLU A 28 64.13 -7.36 -46.10
C GLU A 28 63.55 -8.02 -47.35
N ALA A 29 63.03 -7.21 -48.28
CA ALA A 29 62.49 -7.73 -49.53
C ALA A 29 63.62 -8.20 -50.44
N LEU A 30 63.55 -9.45 -50.89
CA LEU A 30 64.55 -10.06 -51.77
C LEU A 30 64.01 -10.22 -53.20
N ASP A 31 64.90 -10.17 -54.19
CA ASP A 31 64.59 -10.49 -55.58
C ASP A 31 64.54 -12.01 -55.82
N ALA A 32 64.21 -12.41 -57.07
CA ALA A 32 64.15 -13.83 -57.45
C ALA A 32 65.50 -14.58 -57.32
N SER A 33 66.61 -13.85 -57.26
CA SER A 33 67.96 -14.39 -57.03
C SER A 33 68.35 -14.40 -55.56
N LYS A 34 67.44 -14.02 -54.66
CA LYS A 34 67.59 -13.97 -53.19
C LYS A 34 68.54 -12.87 -52.72
N PHE A 35 68.69 -11.80 -53.50
CA PHE A 35 69.43 -10.60 -53.08
C PHE A 35 68.47 -9.49 -52.66
N PRO A 36 68.85 -8.64 -51.68
CA PRO A 36 68.05 -7.46 -51.34
C PRO A 36 67.74 -6.59 -52.56
N ILE A 37 66.49 -6.14 -52.67
CA ILE A 37 66.08 -5.27 -53.76
C ILE A 37 66.71 -3.89 -53.56
N ALA A 38 67.49 -3.44 -54.55
CA ALA A 38 68.16 -2.15 -54.50
C ALA A 38 67.16 -1.00 -54.30
N GLY A 39 67.41 -0.17 -53.28
CA GLY A 39 66.56 0.98 -52.93
C GLY A 39 65.40 0.66 -51.98
N VAL A 40 65.20 -0.60 -51.59
CA VAL A 40 64.23 -1.01 -50.57
C VAL A 40 64.96 -1.23 -49.25
N SER A 41 64.60 -0.46 -48.21
CA SER A 41 65.15 -0.66 -46.87
C SER A 41 64.44 -1.81 -46.16
N ALA A 42 65.17 -2.49 -45.26
CA ALA A 42 64.56 -3.43 -44.33
C ALA A 42 63.44 -2.74 -43.53
N GLN A 43 62.35 -3.46 -43.33
CA GLN A 43 61.18 -3.02 -42.57
C GLN A 43 61.20 -3.68 -41.20
N ALA A 44 60.74 -2.96 -40.18
CA ALA A 44 60.54 -3.49 -38.85
C ALA A 44 59.04 -3.56 -38.57
N VAL A 45 58.59 -4.67 -37.99
CA VAL A 45 57.23 -4.86 -37.50
C VAL A 45 57.33 -5.04 -36.00
N GLU A 46 56.64 -4.18 -35.29
CA GLU A 46 56.44 -4.30 -33.85
C GLU A 46 55.16 -5.10 -33.61
N VAL A 47 55.26 -6.11 -32.77
CA VAL A 47 54.15 -6.90 -32.27
C VAL A 47 54.06 -6.62 -30.79
N GLN A 48 52.91 -6.22 -30.30
CA GLN A 48 52.65 -6.05 -28.88
C GLN A 48 51.63 -7.10 -28.44
N GLY A 49 51.88 -7.74 -27.30
CA GLY A 49 50.92 -8.67 -26.72
C GLY A 49 49.83 -7.89 -25.98
N SER A 50 48.57 -8.23 -26.24
CA SER A 50 47.45 -7.63 -25.52
C SER A 50 47.49 -8.03 -24.02
N PRO A 51 47.14 -7.14 -23.09
CA PRO A 51 47.08 -7.46 -21.67
C PRO A 51 45.98 -8.50 -21.38
N ALA A 52 46.00 -9.06 -20.17
CA ALA A 52 44.93 -9.95 -19.75
C ALA A 52 43.58 -9.20 -19.72
N ALA A 53 42.55 -9.80 -20.32
CA ALA A 53 41.21 -9.25 -20.34
C ALA A 53 40.65 -9.01 -18.92
N PRO A 54 39.85 -7.93 -18.73
CA PRO A 54 39.10 -7.72 -17.49
C PRO A 54 38.13 -8.87 -17.22
N VAL A 55 37.77 -9.06 -15.95
CA VAL A 55 36.80 -10.08 -15.52
C VAL A 55 35.54 -9.38 -15.02
N TYR A 56 34.41 -9.60 -15.68
CA TYR A 56 33.12 -9.03 -15.30
C TYR A 56 32.24 -10.10 -14.66
N ASP A 57 31.43 -9.70 -13.68
CA ASP A 57 30.49 -10.57 -12.95
C ASP A 57 29.02 -10.13 -13.05
N THR A 58 28.77 -8.95 -13.63
CA THR A 58 27.46 -8.29 -13.64
C THR A 58 27.11 -7.83 -15.05
N GLU A 59 25.99 -8.35 -15.57
CA GLU A 59 25.46 -8.01 -16.91
C GLU A 59 24.10 -7.28 -16.82
N TYR A 60 23.60 -7.07 -15.60
CA TYR A 60 22.26 -6.54 -15.36
C TYR A 60 22.23 -5.62 -14.14
N VAL A 61 21.61 -4.45 -14.26
CA VAL A 61 21.50 -3.43 -13.22
C VAL A 61 20.05 -2.95 -13.13
N ARG A 62 19.49 -2.92 -11.91
CA ARG A 62 18.20 -2.29 -11.63
C ARG A 62 18.41 -0.97 -10.92
N LEU A 63 17.67 0.05 -11.34
CA LEU A 63 17.77 1.42 -10.83
C LEU A 63 16.40 1.92 -10.38
N ALA A 64 16.38 2.91 -9.48
CA ALA A 64 15.14 3.55 -9.05
C ALA A 64 14.46 4.30 -10.20
N HIS A 65 13.15 4.46 -10.12
CA HIS A 65 12.33 5.21 -11.06
C HIS A 65 12.73 6.70 -11.12
N ASP A 66 12.78 7.30 -12.31
CA ASP A 66 12.98 8.73 -12.55
C ASP A 66 14.15 9.36 -11.75
N HIS A 67 15.27 8.65 -11.72
CA HIS A 67 16.47 9.01 -10.99
C HIS A 67 17.75 8.90 -11.83
N VAL A 68 18.70 9.81 -11.59
CA VAL A 68 20.08 9.71 -12.06
C VAL A 68 20.90 8.92 -11.04
N THR A 69 21.34 7.72 -11.42
CA THR A 69 22.05 6.81 -10.50
C THR A 69 23.49 6.58 -10.96
N PRO A 70 24.51 6.85 -10.12
CA PRO A 70 25.89 6.47 -10.40
C PRO A 70 26.03 4.96 -10.62
N LEU A 71 26.75 4.58 -11.67
CA LEU A 71 27.02 3.18 -11.98
C LEU A 71 28.27 2.69 -11.22
N ASP A 72 28.25 1.44 -10.79
CA ASP A 72 29.41 0.85 -10.13
C ASP A 72 30.60 0.79 -11.12
N ARG A 73 31.76 1.29 -10.69
CA ARG A 73 33.00 1.27 -11.48
C ARG A 73 33.37 -0.14 -11.96
N THR A 74 33.04 -1.18 -11.21
CA THR A 74 33.34 -2.57 -11.55
C THR A 74 32.67 -3.04 -12.84
N LEU A 75 31.56 -2.41 -13.26
CA LEU A 75 30.92 -2.65 -14.56
C LEU A 75 31.84 -2.31 -15.75
N PHE A 76 32.82 -1.43 -15.53
CA PHE A 76 33.75 -0.94 -16.54
C PHE A 76 35.19 -1.44 -16.32
N ALA A 77 35.63 -1.46 -15.06
CA ALA A 77 36.98 -1.86 -14.68
C ALA A 77 37.15 -3.39 -14.64
N GLY A 78 36.06 -4.12 -14.45
CA GLY A 78 36.09 -5.51 -14.01
C GLY A 78 36.37 -5.63 -12.50
N THR A 79 36.30 -6.86 -12.01
CA THR A 79 36.43 -7.24 -10.60
C THR A 79 37.86 -7.51 -10.17
N ASP A 80 38.77 -7.78 -11.12
CA ASP A 80 40.19 -7.97 -10.87
C ASP A 80 40.95 -6.67 -11.18
N SER A 81 41.34 -5.95 -10.11
CA SER A 81 42.04 -4.66 -10.22
C SER A 81 43.39 -4.75 -10.95
N THR A 82 43.95 -5.95 -11.13
CA THR A 82 45.20 -6.14 -11.88
C THR A 82 45.00 -6.23 -13.39
N ARG A 83 43.75 -6.29 -13.84
CA ARG A 83 43.34 -6.42 -15.25
C ARG A 83 42.48 -5.27 -15.73
N GLU A 84 42.46 -4.15 -15.00
CA GLU A 84 41.66 -2.99 -15.39
C GLU A 84 42.14 -2.45 -16.75
N PRO A 85 41.22 -2.18 -17.69
CA PRO A 85 41.59 -1.58 -18.96
C PRO A 85 42.02 -0.13 -18.77
N ALA A 86 42.82 0.40 -19.70
CA ALA A 86 43.27 1.80 -19.66
C ALA A 86 42.14 2.76 -20.08
N PHE A 87 41.31 2.30 -21.02
CA PHE A 87 40.12 3.01 -21.49
C PHE A 87 38.99 2.01 -21.74
N ILE A 88 37.76 2.50 -21.87
CA ILE A 88 36.65 1.76 -22.47
C ILE A 88 36.16 2.52 -23.69
N GLN A 89 35.62 1.80 -24.66
CA GLN A 89 34.82 2.37 -25.74
C GLN A 89 33.38 1.86 -25.63
N ILE A 90 32.40 2.77 -25.71
CA ILE A 90 30.99 2.40 -25.81
C ILE A 90 30.71 1.97 -27.25
N THR A 91 30.51 0.67 -27.49
CA THR A 91 30.33 0.14 -28.85
C THR A 91 28.87 -0.03 -29.23
N VAL A 92 28.00 -0.23 -28.24
CA VAL A 92 26.55 -0.26 -28.40
C VAL A 92 25.93 0.60 -27.31
N LEU A 93 24.91 1.38 -27.67
CA LEU A 93 24.06 2.10 -26.73
C LEU A 93 22.64 2.14 -27.31
N ALA A 94 21.69 1.57 -26.56
CA ALA A 94 20.28 1.53 -26.89
C ALA A 94 19.48 1.87 -25.65
N ASN A 95 18.86 3.05 -25.63
CA ASN A 95 17.96 3.48 -24.55
C ASN A 95 16.53 2.99 -24.84
N ASN A 96 15.70 2.88 -23.81
CA ASN A 96 14.31 2.48 -23.91
C ASN A 96 13.37 3.61 -23.44
N PRO A 97 13.27 4.73 -24.19
CA PRO A 97 12.51 5.90 -23.77
C PRO A 97 11.02 5.60 -23.65
N ASN A 98 10.39 6.10 -22.59
CA ASN A 98 8.97 5.84 -22.27
C ASN A 98 8.01 6.51 -23.27
N ASP A 99 8.44 7.62 -23.89
CA ASP A 99 7.61 8.44 -24.79
C ASP A 99 8.24 8.65 -26.20
N GLY A 100 9.38 8.00 -26.48
CA GLY A 100 10.11 8.14 -27.74
C GLY A 100 10.81 9.49 -27.94
N THR A 101 10.75 10.42 -26.98
CA THR A 101 11.40 11.75 -27.02
C THR A 101 12.36 12.00 -25.88
N SER A 102 12.33 11.19 -24.83
CA SER A 102 13.16 11.31 -23.64
C SER A 102 14.66 11.09 -23.93
N THR A 103 15.49 11.87 -23.25
CA THR A 103 16.96 11.85 -23.38
C THR A 103 17.68 11.05 -22.31
N GLY A 104 16.96 10.43 -21.38
CA GLY A 104 17.53 9.55 -20.36
C GLY A 104 18.37 8.42 -20.98
N GLY A 105 19.36 7.92 -20.24
CA GLY A 105 20.32 6.94 -20.72
C GLY A 105 21.65 7.01 -19.99
N LEU A 106 22.72 6.52 -20.61
CA LEU A 106 24.08 6.58 -20.05
C LEU A 106 24.62 8.01 -20.08
N MET A 107 25.05 8.51 -18.93
CA MET A 107 25.50 9.88 -18.69
C MET A 107 26.93 9.90 -18.15
N PHE A 108 27.71 10.91 -18.51
CA PHE A 108 29.09 11.09 -18.10
C PHE A 108 29.32 12.48 -17.50
N ASP A 109 29.73 12.52 -16.23
CA ASP A 109 30.11 13.75 -15.56
C ASP A 109 31.59 14.08 -15.86
N ALA A 110 31.84 14.79 -16.96
CA ALA A 110 33.21 15.12 -17.36
C ALA A 110 33.91 16.06 -16.36
N ASP A 111 33.17 17.01 -15.79
CA ASP A 111 33.69 18.08 -14.95
C ASP A 111 33.86 17.66 -13.48
N GLY A 112 33.23 16.57 -13.06
CA GLY A 112 33.29 16.06 -11.69
C GLY A 112 32.44 16.86 -10.71
N ASP A 113 31.47 17.63 -11.23
CA ASP A 113 30.55 18.46 -10.45
C ASP A 113 29.41 17.63 -9.82
N GLY A 114 29.36 16.32 -10.09
CA GLY A 114 28.35 15.39 -9.61
C GLY A 114 27.17 15.24 -10.58
N PRO A 115 26.08 14.59 -10.14
CA PRO A 115 24.93 14.28 -11.02
C PRO A 115 24.11 15.51 -11.44
N GLU A 116 24.50 16.74 -11.08
CA GLU A 116 23.73 17.96 -11.34
C GLU A 116 23.82 18.47 -12.80
N ALA A 117 24.80 18.02 -13.60
CA ALA A 117 24.89 18.35 -15.03
C ALA A 117 25.73 17.38 -15.91
N PRO A 118 25.55 16.05 -15.85
CA PRO A 118 26.32 15.13 -16.68
C PRO A 118 25.92 15.23 -18.17
N GLU A 119 26.85 14.94 -19.07
CA GLU A 119 26.61 14.93 -20.52
C GLU A 119 26.18 13.54 -21.01
N ALA A 120 25.33 13.48 -22.04
CA ALA A 120 24.90 12.21 -22.62
C ALA A 120 26.06 11.49 -23.31
N VAL A 121 26.21 10.20 -23.03
CA VAL A 121 27.21 9.35 -23.67
C VAL A 121 26.71 8.90 -25.05
N TYR A 122 27.61 8.77 -26.01
CA TYR A 122 27.30 8.30 -27.37
C TYR A 122 28.14 7.09 -27.79
N THR A 123 27.65 6.34 -28.77
CA THR A 123 28.40 5.23 -29.37
C THR A 123 29.73 5.72 -29.93
N THR A 124 30.78 4.93 -29.79
CA THR A 124 32.20 5.19 -30.08
C THR A 124 32.92 6.10 -29.11
N GLN A 125 32.23 6.68 -28.13
CA GLN A 125 32.88 7.49 -27.08
C GLN A 125 33.86 6.64 -26.27
N VAL A 126 35.03 7.23 -26.00
CA VAL A 126 36.12 6.62 -25.24
C VAL A 126 36.23 7.31 -23.90
N ILE A 127 36.32 6.53 -22.83
CA ILE A 127 36.38 7.01 -21.44
C ILE A 127 37.64 6.44 -20.80
N ALA A 128 38.39 7.28 -20.11
CA ALA A 128 39.63 6.90 -19.43
C ALA A 128 39.35 6.22 -18.09
N ARG A 129 40.30 5.39 -17.63
CA ARG A 129 40.16 4.62 -16.38
C ARG A 129 39.83 5.48 -15.16
N GLU A 130 40.44 6.65 -15.05
CA GLU A 130 40.21 7.61 -13.96
C GLU A 130 38.76 8.12 -13.89
N ASP A 131 38.03 8.01 -15.01
CA ASP A 131 36.70 8.56 -15.20
C ASP A 131 35.59 7.50 -15.12
N PHE A 132 35.91 6.21 -14.97
CA PHE A 132 34.91 5.15 -14.89
C PHE A 132 33.89 5.36 -13.76
N GLY A 133 34.32 5.96 -12.64
CA GLY A 133 33.44 6.28 -11.51
C GLY A 133 32.54 7.50 -11.72
N LYS A 134 32.61 8.17 -12.87
CA LYS A 134 31.81 9.35 -13.22
C LYS A 134 30.66 9.02 -14.18
N LEU A 135 30.45 7.74 -14.46
CA LEU A 135 29.35 7.25 -15.27
C LEU A 135 28.11 7.06 -14.40
N SER A 136 26.98 7.49 -14.91
CA SER A 136 25.67 7.32 -14.29
C SER A 136 24.64 6.93 -15.35
N TRP A 137 23.49 6.45 -14.92
CA TRP A 137 22.36 6.22 -15.79
C TRP A 137 21.17 7.06 -15.33
N ASP A 138 20.59 7.80 -16.26
CA ASP A 138 19.38 8.59 -16.05
C ASP A 138 18.16 7.80 -16.51
N THR A 139 17.30 7.44 -15.55
CA THR A 139 16.02 6.76 -15.79
C THR A 139 14.87 7.74 -16.03
N THR A 140 15.08 9.05 -15.93
CA THR A 140 14.03 10.06 -16.15
C THR A 140 13.43 9.91 -17.55
N GLY A 141 12.18 9.44 -17.62
CA GLY A 141 11.50 9.15 -18.89
C GLY A 141 12.09 7.99 -19.69
N ASN A 142 12.85 7.09 -19.06
CA ASN A 142 13.56 5.98 -19.71
C ASN A 142 13.51 4.69 -18.88
N ALA A 143 12.76 3.69 -19.36
CA ALA A 143 12.58 2.37 -18.75
C ALA A 143 13.87 1.51 -18.67
N GLY A 144 15.02 2.05 -19.07
CA GLY A 144 16.31 1.38 -19.04
C GLY A 144 16.90 1.25 -20.44
N GLY A 145 17.61 0.16 -20.70
CA GLY A 145 18.28 -0.02 -21.99
C GLY A 145 19.43 -1.01 -21.94
N VAL A 146 20.25 -0.99 -22.99
CA VAL A 146 21.44 -1.82 -23.09
C VAL A 146 22.60 -0.97 -23.56
N PHE A 147 23.77 -1.16 -22.96
CA PHE A 147 25.02 -0.66 -23.50
C PHE A 147 26.09 -1.75 -23.49
N VAL A 148 27.01 -1.66 -24.44
CA VAL A 148 28.14 -2.58 -24.55
C VAL A 148 29.42 -1.78 -24.48
N VAL A 149 30.34 -2.21 -23.63
CA VAL A 149 31.66 -1.62 -23.48
C VAL A 149 32.72 -2.57 -24.02
N THR A 150 33.66 -2.02 -24.79
CA THR A 150 34.85 -2.74 -25.26
C THR A 150 36.05 -2.19 -24.47
N PRO A 151 36.73 -3.00 -23.67
CA PRO A 151 37.92 -2.57 -22.94
C PRO A 151 39.08 -2.34 -23.93
N MET A 152 39.81 -1.26 -23.71
CA MET A 152 40.90 -0.80 -24.57
C MET A 152 42.20 -0.67 -23.77
N GLU A 153 43.30 -0.97 -24.44
CA GLU A 153 44.66 -0.67 -23.99
C GLU A 153 45.22 0.54 -24.71
N GLY A 154 46.32 1.10 -24.20
CA GLY A 154 47.01 2.24 -24.78
C GLY A 154 47.55 3.19 -23.72
N SER A 155 48.51 4.04 -24.11
CA SER A 155 49.06 5.08 -23.24
C SER A 155 48.36 6.44 -23.39
N ASP A 156 47.71 6.67 -24.53
CA ASP A 156 46.96 7.88 -24.84
C ASP A 156 45.87 7.62 -25.90
N LEU A 157 44.91 8.55 -26.02
CA LEU A 157 43.74 8.43 -26.89
C LEU A 157 44.05 8.28 -28.39
N ASN A 158 45.26 8.63 -28.86
CA ASN A 158 45.64 8.48 -30.27
C ASN A 158 46.24 7.09 -30.56
N GLN A 159 46.52 6.29 -29.53
CA GLN A 159 47.16 4.98 -29.63
C GLN A 159 46.44 3.94 -28.79
N ILE A 160 45.11 3.92 -28.86
CA ILE A 160 44.29 2.89 -28.20
C ILE A 160 44.01 1.71 -29.12
N GLN A 161 44.03 0.50 -28.56
CA GLN A 161 43.62 -0.73 -29.25
C GLN A 161 42.68 -1.56 -28.36
N PRO A 162 41.77 -2.36 -28.93
CA PRO A 162 40.92 -3.25 -28.15
C PRO A 162 41.75 -4.32 -27.45
N ILE A 163 41.40 -4.62 -26.20
CA ILE A 163 41.94 -5.78 -25.50
C ILE A 163 41.32 -7.04 -26.12
N LEU A 164 42.18 -8.00 -26.46
CA LEU A 164 41.77 -9.22 -27.16
C LEU A 164 41.60 -10.40 -26.21
N ASP A 165 40.68 -11.29 -26.56
CA ASP A 165 40.51 -12.59 -25.92
C ASP A 165 41.56 -13.61 -26.41
N ALA A 166 41.44 -14.86 -25.93
CA ALA A 166 42.35 -15.94 -26.31
C ALA A 166 42.29 -16.31 -27.81
N ASP A 167 41.19 -15.98 -28.48
CA ASP A 167 40.97 -16.24 -29.91
C ASP A 167 41.37 -15.03 -30.79
N GLY A 168 41.88 -13.95 -30.17
CA GLY A 168 42.31 -12.74 -30.85
C GLY A 168 41.16 -11.80 -31.24
N SER A 169 39.98 -11.99 -30.67
CA SER A 169 38.81 -11.11 -30.90
C SER A 169 38.69 -10.06 -29.80
N PRO A 170 38.17 -8.84 -30.10
CA PRO A 170 37.93 -7.84 -29.06
C PRO A 170 36.97 -8.36 -27.98
N VAL A 171 37.35 -8.17 -26.73
CA VAL A 171 36.48 -8.44 -25.58
C VAL A 171 35.34 -7.42 -25.56
N SER A 172 34.18 -7.82 -25.05
CA SER A 172 33.06 -6.90 -24.81
C SER A 172 32.33 -7.29 -23.52
N GLN A 173 31.74 -6.29 -22.86
CA GLN A 173 30.86 -6.46 -21.72
C GLN A 173 29.52 -5.80 -22.04
N GLY A 174 28.46 -6.59 -22.05
CA GLY A 174 27.09 -6.11 -22.23
C GLY A 174 26.45 -5.86 -20.88
N ILE A 175 25.81 -4.70 -20.72
CA ILE A 175 25.06 -4.32 -19.53
C ILE A 175 23.64 -3.99 -19.95
N THR A 176 22.69 -4.68 -19.35
CA THR A 176 21.26 -4.36 -19.43
C THR A 176 20.89 -3.56 -18.19
N VAL A 177 20.23 -2.42 -18.40
CA VAL A 177 19.71 -1.56 -17.34
C VAL A 177 18.20 -1.65 -17.36
N HIS A 178 17.60 -1.79 -16.18
CA HIS A 178 16.16 -1.80 -16.00
C HIS A 178 15.75 -0.74 -14.98
N GLU A 179 14.76 0.07 -15.34
CA GLU A 179 14.13 1.01 -14.44
C GLU A 179 13.08 0.29 -13.58
N SER A 180 13.21 0.39 -12.26
CA SER A 180 12.17 -0.05 -11.33
C SER A 180 10.91 0.80 -11.49
N ARG A 181 9.75 0.25 -11.16
CA ARG A 181 8.51 1.02 -11.11
C ARG A 181 8.57 2.17 -10.08
N PRO A 182 7.70 3.20 -10.24
CA PRO A 182 7.43 4.16 -9.16
C PRO A 182 7.05 3.44 -7.86
N VAL A 183 7.49 3.99 -6.73
CA VAL A 183 7.15 3.48 -5.40
C VAL A 183 5.65 3.69 -5.14
N PRO A 184 4.90 2.65 -4.70
CA PRO A 184 3.50 2.82 -4.31
C PRO A 184 3.35 3.80 -3.14
N ASP A 185 2.32 4.64 -3.20
CA ASP A 185 2.01 5.59 -2.12
C ASP A 185 1.25 4.90 -0.99
N TYR A 186 1.95 4.36 0.01
CA TYR A 186 1.33 3.77 1.20
C TYR A 186 1.12 4.80 2.33
N THR A 187 0.97 6.09 2.02
CA THR A 187 0.73 7.09 3.07
C THR A 187 -0.60 6.84 3.81
N MET A 188 -0.68 7.32 5.06
CA MET A 188 -1.75 6.95 6.00
C MET A 188 -3.12 7.57 5.68
N GLU A 189 -3.30 8.27 4.56
CA GLU A 189 -4.62 8.85 4.23
C GLU A 189 -5.59 7.75 3.76
N ASN A 190 -5.14 6.74 3.01
CA ASN A 190 -5.90 5.50 2.78
C ASN A 190 -5.10 4.18 2.92
N GLY A 191 -3.81 4.23 3.31
CA GLY A 191 -3.02 3.05 3.70
C GLY A 191 -3.55 2.41 4.99
N VAL A 192 -4.52 1.49 4.85
CA VAL A 192 -5.08 0.74 5.97
C VAL A 192 -3.98 -0.14 6.58
N THR A 193 -3.48 0.24 7.75
CA THR A 193 -2.44 -0.48 8.51
C THR A 193 -3.02 -1.34 9.62
N ASP A 194 -4.30 -1.13 9.96
CA ASP A 194 -5.02 -1.84 11.00
C ASP A 194 -6.40 -2.22 10.47
N ILE A 195 -6.80 -3.48 10.64
CA ILE A 195 -8.16 -3.96 10.38
C ILE A 195 -8.71 -4.75 11.55
N ASN A 196 -10.04 -4.74 11.66
CA ASN A 196 -10.77 -5.58 12.59
C ASN A 196 -11.33 -6.79 11.82
N ALA A 197 -11.07 -7.99 12.33
CA ALA A 197 -11.72 -9.22 11.92
C ALA A 197 -12.79 -9.57 12.96
N ARG A 198 -13.89 -10.15 12.52
CA ARG A 198 -14.96 -10.64 13.40
C ARG A 198 -14.49 -11.87 14.15
N PHE A 199 -15.12 -12.10 15.30
CA PHE A 199 -14.87 -13.27 16.12
C PHE A 199 -15.14 -14.57 15.35
N ASP A 200 -14.18 -15.51 15.38
CA ASP A 200 -14.28 -16.84 14.75
C ASP A 200 -14.81 -16.80 13.30
N ASN A 201 -14.22 -15.95 12.46
CA ASN A 201 -14.72 -15.70 11.10
C ASN A 201 -13.62 -15.57 10.04
N GLU A 202 -14.03 -15.48 8.78
CA GLU A 202 -13.17 -15.18 7.64
C GLU A 202 -13.58 -13.84 7.01
N ASP A 203 -12.73 -12.83 7.21
CA ASP A 203 -12.99 -11.46 6.77
C ASP A 203 -12.11 -11.05 5.62
N ALA A 204 -12.68 -10.32 4.66
CA ALA A 204 -11.92 -9.78 3.54
C ALA A 204 -10.88 -8.77 4.02
N ILE A 205 -9.67 -8.88 3.50
CA ILE A 205 -8.67 -7.82 3.64
C ILE A 205 -8.99 -6.76 2.60
N PRO A 206 -9.13 -5.48 2.99
CA PRO A 206 -9.34 -4.40 2.04
C PRO A 206 -8.21 -4.39 1.01
N PHE A 207 -8.54 -4.42 -0.28
CA PHE A 207 -7.53 -4.40 -1.35
C PHE A 207 -6.65 -3.15 -1.30
N THR A 208 -7.16 -2.05 -0.71
CA THR A 208 -6.45 -0.78 -0.50
C THR A 208 -5.19 -0.93 0.33
N VAL A 209 -5.09 -1.98 1.17
CA VAL A 209 -3.86 -2.36 1.87
C VAL A 209 -2.70 -2.55 0.87
N PHE A 210 -2.97 -3.11 -0.31
CA PHE A 210 -1.93 -3.50 -1.27
C PHE A 210 -1.74 -2.49 -2.41
N THR A 211 -2.74 -1.65 -2.70
CA THR A 211 -2.67 -0.71 -3.83
C THR A 211 -1.99 0.61 -3.48
N GLY A 212 -2.05 1.02 -2.21
CA GLY A 212 -1.74 2.39 -1.83
C GLY A 212 -2.79 3.40 -2.33
N ASP A 213 -2.48 4.68 -2.18
CA ASP A 213 -3.37 5.83 -2.35
C ASP A 213 -3.37 6.41 -3.77
N ASN A 214 -2.45 5.95 -4.63
CA ASN A 214 -2.30 6.46 -5.98
C ASN A 214 -2.43 5.34 -7.03
N GLU A 215 -3.48 5.44 -7.85
CA GLU A 215 -3.85 4.49 -8.91
C GLU A 215 -2.72 4.26 -9.95
N ASP A 216 -1.88 5.26 -10.21
CA ASP A 216 -0.79 5.15 -11.19
C ASP A 216 0.42 4.37 -10.65
N THR A 217 0.50 4.19 -9.32
CA THR A 217 1.62 3.55 -8.64
C THR A 217 1.28 2.17 -8.07
N ILE A 218 0.09 1.63 -8.38
CA ILE A 218 -0.33 0.33 -7.89
C ILE A 218 0.68 -0.74 -8.31
N PRO A 219 1.20 -1.53 -7.35
CA PRO A 219 2.14 -2.59 -7.69
C PRO A 219 1.42 -3.74 -8.41
N PRO A 220 2.01 -4.30 -9.49
CA PRO A 220 1.45 -5.44 -10.22
C PRO A 220 1.33 -6.71 -9.36
N ALA A 221 2.16 -6.83 -8.33
CA ALA A 221 2.09 -7.92 -7.36
C ALA A 221 2.73 -7.50 -6.03
N VAL A 222 2.41 -8.22 -4.96
CA VAL A 222 3.12 -8.16 -3.68
C VAL A 222 3.65 -9.55 -3.31
N ARG A 223 4.77 -9.60 -2.61
CA ARG A 223 5.24 -10.82 -1.93
C ARG A 223 4.87 -10.75 -0.46
N ILE A 224 4.23 -11.79 0.06
CA ILE A 224 4.01 -11.93 1.50
C ILE A 224 5.34 -12.33 2.15
N ASP A 225 5.88 -11.49 3.03
CA ASP A 225 7.17 -11.75 3.69
C ASP A 225 6.98 -12.52 5.00
N SER A 226 5.92 -12.23 5.77
CA SER A 226 5.60 -12.96 6.99
C SER A 226 4.11 -12.89 7.34
N ILE A 227 3.63 -13.92 8.04
CA ILE A 227 2.29 -14.01 8.61
C ILE A 227 2.45 -14.49 10.04
N GLN A 228 1.98 -13.71 11.01
CA GLN A 228 2.16 -13.99 12.44
C GLN A 228 0.82 -13.86 13.16
N PRO A 229 0.06 -14.96 13.35
CA PRO A 229 -1.16 -14.95 14.15
C PRO A 229 -0.85 -14.70 15.63
N THR A 230 -1.74 -13.97 16.29
CA THR A 230 -1.71 -13.69 17.73
C THR A 230 -2.47 -14.78 18.46
N ASN A 231 -1.87 -15.32 19.54
CA ASN A 231 -2.46 -16.35 20.40
C ASN A 231 -3.12 -17.53 19.64
N PRO A 232 -2.42 -18.17 18.67
CA PRO A 232 -3.03 -19.25 17.90
C PRO A 232 -3.30 -20.48 18.78
N ASP A 233 -4.49 -21.06 18.66
CA ASP A 233 -4.87 -22.29 19.37
C ASP A 233 -4.60 -23.57 18.55
N ASP A 234 -4.58 -23.46 17.21
CA ASP A 234 -3.98 -24.43 16.27
C ASP A 234 -2.86 -23.77 15.44
N PRO A 235 -1.58 -24.10 15.69
CA PRO A 235 -0.45 -23.58 14.93
C PRO A 235 -0.43 -23.94 13.44
N ASN A 236 -1.24 -24.92 12.99
CA ASN A 236 -1.31 -25.35 11.60
C ASN A 236 -2.47 -24.71 10.84
N ALA A 237 -3.39 -24.04 11.53
CA ALA A 237 -4.49 -23.34 10.90
C ALA A 237 -3.94 -22.11 10.13
N PRO A 238 -4.28 -21.96 8.83
CA PRO A 238 -3.84 -20.82 8.05
C PRO A 238 -4.59 -19.55 8.44
N ALA A 239 -3.87 -18.53 8.88
CA ALA A 239 -4.47 -17.23 9.23
C ALA A 239 -4.79 -16.35 8.01
N LEU A 240 -4.06 -16.54 6.89
CA LEU A 240 -4.25 -15.80 5.65
C LEU A 240 -4.66 -16.76 4.53
N LEU A 241 -5.76 -16.45 3.87
CA LEU A 241 -6.36 -17.23 2.81
C LEU A 241 -6.50 -16.41 1.54
N LEU A 242 -6.42 -17.07 0.39
CA LEU A 242 -6.70 -16.50 -0.92
C LEU A 242 -7.83 -17.30 -1.59
N ASP A 243 -8.91 -16.61 -1.95
CA ASP A 243 -10.11 -17.16 -2.60
C ASP A 243 -10.31 -16.54 -4.00
N PRO A 244 -9.45 -16.89 -4.99
CA PRO A 244 -9.39 -16.18 -6.27
C PRO A 244 -10.62 -16.39 -7.15
N ASP A 245 -11.36 -17.48 -6.94
CA ASP A 245 -12.55 -17.83 -7.72
C ASP A 245 -13.84 -17.29 -7.08
N GLY A 246 -13.76 -16.76 -5.85
CA GLY A 246 -14.92 -16.32 -5.08
C GLY A 246 -15.88 -17.45 -4.70
N ASP A 247 -15.39 -18.70 -4.76
CA ASP A 247 -16.13 -19.92 -4.42
C ASP A 247 -16.35 -20.05 -2.90
N GLY A 248 -15.71 -19.17 -2.12
CA GLY A 248 -15.89 -19.03 -0.70
C GLY A 248 -14.82 -19.78 0.12
N PRO A 249 -14.97 -19.76 1.45
CA PRO A 249 -13.93 -20.15 2.40
C PRO A 249 -13.47 -21.62 2.25
N GLU A 250 -14.35 -22.54 1.82
CA GLU A 250 -14.01 -23.96 1.66
C GLU A 250 -13.07 -24.25 0.48
N ALA A 251 -12.99 -23.35 -0.51
CA ALA A 251 -12.14 -23.49 -1.70
C ALA A 251 -10.87 -22.62 -1.62
N ALA A 252 -10.77 -21.75 -0.61
CA ALA A 252 -9.65 -20.84 -0.45
C ALA A 252 -8.34 -21.58 -0.18
N ARG A 253 -7.24 -21.11 -0.80
CA ARG A 253 -5.90 -21.64 -0.54
C ARG A 253 -5.23 -20.91 0.61
N ALA A 254 -4.49 -21.64 1.43
CA ALA A 254 -3.61 -21.05 2.42
C ALA A 254 -2.49 -20.24 1.75
N VAL A 255 -2.29 -19.00 2.19
CA VAL A 255 -1.17 -18.13 1.78
C VAL A 255 0.00 -18.36 2.73
N LYS A 256 1.22 -18.37 2.19
CA LYS A 256 2.45 -18.60 2.95
C LYS A 256 3.46 -17.47 2.73
N ALA A 257 4.40 -17.32 3.66
CA ALA A 257 5.56 -16.47 3.45
C ALA A 257 6.32 -16.91 2.19
N GLY A 258 6.69 -15.95 1.35
CA GLY A 258 7.26 -16.14 0.03
C GLY A 258 6.23 -16.18 -1.10
N ASP A 259 4.93 -16.33 -0.81
CA ASP A 259 3.90 -16.33 -1.86
C ASP A 259 3.79 -14.94 -2.50
N THR A 260 3.65 -14.94 -3.82
CA THR A 260 3.32 -13.74 -4.60
C THR A 260 1.81 -13.68 -4.81
N ILE A 261 1.22 -12.53 -4.50
CA ILE A 261 -0.19 -12.20 -4.76
C ILE A 261 -0.22 -11.22 -5.91
N GLN A 262 -0.93 -11.58 -6.98
CA GLN A 262 -1.08 -10.73 -8.15
C GLN A 262 -2.09 -9.62 -7.89
N GLN A 263 -2.01 -8.51 -8.62
CA GLN A 263 -2.95 -7.39 -8.46
C GLN A 263 -4.42 -7.79 -8.59
N ALA A 264 -4.73 -8.73 -9.50
CA ALA A 264 -6.09 -9.25 -9.67
C ALA A 264 -6.61 -10.03 -8.45
N ASP A 265 -5.71 -10.48 -7.58
CA ASP A 265 -6.02 -11.30 -6.41
C ASP A 265 -6.14 -10.46 -5.11
N TYR A 266 -5.87 -9.15 -5.16
CA TYR A 266 -5.88 -8.31 -3.95
C TYR A 266 -7.24 -8.27 -3.26
N GLU A 267 -8.33 -8.30 -4.02
CA GLU A 267 -9.71 -8.31 -3.49
C GLU A 267 -10.16 -9.68 -2.95
N HIS A 268 -9.32 -10.70 -3.12
CA HIS A 268 -9.63 -12.10 -2.79
C HIS A 268 -8.89 -12.60 -1.55
N LEU A 269 -8.10 -11.75 -0.90
CA LEU A 269 -7.43 -12.09 0.35
C LEU A 269 -8.38 -11.97 1.54
N ARG A 270 -8.29 -12.94 2.45
CA ARG A 270 -9.10 -13.01 3.66
C ARG A 270 -8.25 -13.36 4.88
N TRP A 271 -8.53 -12.73 6.01
CA TRP A 271 -8.02 -13.15 7.31
C TRP A 271 -8.99 -14.13 7.96
N ASN A 272 -8.48 -15.27 8.44
CA ASN A 272 -9.24 -16.27 9.18
C ASN A 272 -8.88 -16.18 10.67
N SER A 273 -9.84 -15.78 11.51
CA SER A 273 -9.71 -15.65 12.97
C SER A 273 -10.17 -16.88 13.76
N THR A 274 -10.70 -17.93 13.13
CA THR A 274 -11.25 -19.14 13.82
C THR A 274 -10.28 -19.86 14.77
N HIS A 275 -8.99 -19.54 14.68
CA HIS A 275 -7.93 -20.15 15.46
C HIS A 275 -6.89 -19.12 15.96
N ASN A 276 -7.20 -17.82 15.97
CA ASN A 276 -6.30 -16.75 16.41
C ASN A 276 -7.02 -15.44 16.71
N GLU A 277 -6.45 -14.63 17.60
CA GLU A 277 -7.00 -13.33 18.01
C GLU A 277 -6.57 -12.18 17.07
N GLY A 278 -6.42 -12.46 15.77
CA GLY A 278 -5.81 -11.55 14.79
C GLY A 278 -4.30 -11.82 14.62
N GLY A 279 -3.50 -10.83 14.23
CA GLY A 279 -2.09 -11.03 13.91
C GLY A 279 -1.46 -9.92 13.09
N THR A 280 -0.34 -10.23 12.45
CA THR A 280 0.32 -9.33 11.50
C THR A 280 0.65 -10.02 10.18
N VAL A 281 0.57 -9.24 9.09
CA VAL A 281 1.04 -9.63 7.76
C VAL A 281 2.04 -8.58 7.30
N THR A 282 3.23 -9.00 6.91
CA THR A 282 4.21 -8.10 6.27
C THR A 282 4.36 -8.45 4.80
N PHE A 283 4.45 -7.45 3.93
CA PHE A 283 4.59 -7.68 2.49
C PHE A 283 5.48 -6.65 1.80
N THR A 284 6.05 -7.05 0.67
CA THR A 284 6.92 -6.21 -0.18
C THR A 284 6.26 -6.03 -1.55
N ALA A 285 6.19 -4.78 -2.03
CA ALA A 285 5.72 -4.47 -3.37
C ALA A 285 6.73 -4.94 -4.43
N LEU A 286 6.24 -5.60 -5.48
CA LEU A 286 7.06 -6.12 -6.57
C LEU A 286 6.82 -5.34 -7.87
N ASP A 287 7.85 -5.26 -8.70
CA ASP A 287 7.78 -4.75 -10.06
C ASP A 287 7.24 -5.80 -11.04
N VAL A 288 7.23 -5.46 -12.33
CA VAL A 288 6.72 -6.34 -13.41
C VAL A 288 7.57 -7.61 -13.61
N ASP A 289 8.83 -7.59 -13.18
CA ASP A 289 9.75 -8.72 -13.26
C ASP A 289 9.64 -9.63 -12.03
N GLY A 290 8.82 -9.26 -11.05
CA GLY A 290 8.63 -9.98 -9.78
C GLY A 290 9.69 -9.67 -8.74
N GLU A 291 10.44 -8.58 -8.91
CA GLU A 291 11.52 -8.15 -8.03
C GLU A 291 11.05 -7.00 -7.14
N PRO A 292 11.63 -6.82 -5.92
CA PRO A 292 11.24 -5.71 -5.06
C PRO A 292 11.42 -4.36 -5.75
N ILE A 293 10.40 -3.50 -5.66
CA ILE A 293 10.48 -2.12 -6.15
C ILE A 293 11.58 -1.37 -5.40
N ILE A 294 12.54 -0.80 -6.12
CA ILE A 294 13.66 -0.07 -5.52
C ILE A 294 13.13 1.19 -4.82
N GLY A 295 13.45 1.34 -3.53
CA GLY A 295 13.01 2.45 -2.70
C GLY A 295 11.65 2.24 -2.00
N ALA A 296 10.95 1.14 -2.29
CA ALA A 296 9.74 0.76 -1.54
C ALA A 296 10.12 -0.01 -0.27
N GLU A 297 9.62 0.45 0.88
CA GLU A 297 9.79 -0.25 2.16
C GLU A 297 8.69 -1.31 2.36
N PRO A 298 8.98 -2.43 3.03
CA PRO A 298 7.97 -3.42 3.38
C PRO A 298 6.85 -2.82 4.23
N GLN A 299 5.61 -3.21 3.94
CA GLN A 299 4.41 -2.77 4.65
C GLN A 299 4.02 -3.79 5.71
N THR A 300 3.33 -3.33 6.76
CA THR A 300 2.79 -4.17 7.83
C THR A 300 1.31 -3.88 8.01
N LEU A 301 0.48 -4.93 7.87
CA LEU A 301 -0.92 -4.95 8.24
C LEU A 301 -1.06 -5.58 9.62
N HIS A 302 -1.76 -4.91 10.52
CA HIS A 302 -2.21 -5.40 11.81
C HIS A 302 -3.67 -5.83 11.71
N VAL A 303 -3.96 -7.04 12.19
CA VAL A 303 -5.31 -7.59 12.23
C VAL A 303 -5.67 -7.84 13.68
N HIS A 304 -6.88 -7.47 14.05
CA HIS A 304 -7.38 -7.64 15.41
C HIS A 304 -8.72 -8.35 15.38
N GLU A 305 -8.82 -9.46 16.09
CA GLU A 305 -10.11 -10.09 16.28
C GLU A 305 -10.94 -9.27 17.27
N GLN A 306 -12.18 -8.96 16.88
CA GLN A 306 -13.16 -8.36 17.77
C GLN A 306 -13.76 -9.42 18.70
N PRO A 307 -14.10 -9.06 19.94
CA PRO A 307 -14.89 -9.96 20.78
C PRO A 307 -16.29 -10.18 20.17
N LEU A 308 -17.01 -11.19 20.67
CA LEU A 308 -18.39 -11.41 20.29
C LEU A 308 -19.23 -10.13 20.49
N PRO A 309 -19.97 -9.65 19.48
CA PRO A 309 -20.72 -8.40 19.56
C PRO A 309 -21.89 -8.49 20.56
N PRO A 310 -22.40 -7.38 21.11
CA PRO A 310 -23.57 -7.39 21.98
C PRO A 310 -24.81 -7.96 21.27
N VAL A 311 -25.68 -8.66 22.02
CA VAL A 311 -26.96 -9.18 21.50
C VAL A 311 -28.11 -8.27 21.91
N TYR A 312 -28.70 -7.61 20.93
CA TYR A 312 -29.91 -6.81 21.12
C TYR A 312 -31.15 -7.58 20.68
N GLU A 313 -32.26 -7.42 21.41
CA GLU A 313 -33.54 -7.96 20.98
C GLU A 313 -34.10 -7.14 19.81
N GLN A 314 -34.47 -7.81 18.71
CA GLN A 314 -34.91 -7.15 17.46
C GLN A 314 -36.25 -6.39 17.57
N GLU A 315 -37.15 -6.78 18.49
CA GLU A 315 -38.47 -6.16 18.67
C GLU A 315 -38.71 -5.79 20.14
N ALA A 316 -37.85 -4.93 20.69
CA ALA A 316 -38.05 -4.47 22.06
C ALA A 316 -39.11 -3.36 22.09
N ASP A 317 -40.13 -3.49 22.94
CA ASP A 317 -41.16 -2.47 23.14
C ASP A 317 -40.52 -1.08 23.34
N PRO A 318 -41.08 0.00 22.74
CA PRO A 318 -40.58 1.36 22.93
C PRO A 318 -40.45 1.68 24.43
N VAL A 319 -39.40 2.43 24.78
CA VAL A 319 -39.27 2.94 26.13
C VAL A 319 -40.40 3.95 26.37
N ALA A 320 -41.29 3.64 27.30
CA ALA A 320 -42.36 4.54 27.71
C ALA A 320 -41.77 5.70 28.51
N ALA A 321 -41.95 6.92 27.99
CA ALA A 321 -41.56 8.14 28.65
C ALA A 321 -42.77 8.83 29.26
N PRO A 322 -42.81 9.07 30.58
CA PRO A 322 -43.92 9.81 31.16
C PRO A 322 -43.99 11.23 30.59
N PHE A 323 -45.21 11.73 30.39
CA PHE A 323 -45.44 13.05 29.79
C PHE A 323 -44.61 14.15 30.45
N GLN A 324 -43.83 14.87 29.64
CA GLN A 324 -42.95 15.97 30.03
C GLN A 324 -42.00 15.65 31.20
N GLN A 325 -41.53 14.41 31.29
CA GLN A 325 -40.60 13.96 32.33
C GLN A 325 -39.32 13.37 31.75
N LEU A 326 -38.30 13.35 32.59
CA LEU A 326 -37.05 12.66 32.33
C LEU A 326 -37.22 11.14 32.51
N VAL A 327 -36.70 10.39 31.56
CA VAL A 327 -36.54 8.93 31.62
C VAL A 327 -35.08 8.60 31.76
N ALA A 328 -34.73 7.82 32.78
CA ALA A 328 -33.39 7.30 32.95
C ALA A 328 -33.18 6.04 32.08
N LEU A 329 -32.80 6.24 30.82
CA LEU A 329 -32.50 5.16 29.89
C LEU A 329 -31.41 4.24 30.44
N GLY A 330 -30.34 4.85 30.94
CA GLY A 330 -29.19 4.15 31.52
C GLY A 330 -29.48 3.33 32.78
N GLU A 331 -30.39 3.80 33.62
CA GLU A 331 -30.64 3.20 34.93
C GLU A 331 -31.76 2.16 34.89
N HIS A 332 -32.82 2.43 34.12
CA HIS A 332 -34.03 1.59 34.09
C HIS A 332 -34.13 0.73 32.83
N HIS A 333 -33.36 1.04 31.80
CA HIS A 333 -33.39 0.35 30.51
C HIS A 333 -31.99 -0.06 30.03
N LEU A 334 -31.05 -0.29 30.97
CA LEU A 334 -29.65 -0.59 30.67
C LEU A 334 -29.47 -1.74 29.67
N ALA A 335 -30.30 -2.79 29.75
CA ALA A 335 -30.24 -3.92 28.81
C ALA A 335 -30.51 -3.52 27.34
N LYS A 336 -31.22 -2.41 27.08
CA LYS A 336 -31.37 -1.86 25.73
C LYS A 336 -30.09 -1.18 25.23
N ILE A 337 -29.16 -0.84 26.13
CA ILE A 337 -27.88 -0.21 25.81
C ILE A 337 -26.77 -1.26 25.73
N ILE A 338 -26.70 -2.18 26.70
CA ILE A 338 -25.61 -3.16 26.80
C ILE A 338 -25.92 -4.50 26.12
N GLY A 339 -27.16 -4.70 25.70
CA GLY A 339 -27.66 -5.99 25.21
C GLY A 339 -28.14 -6.91 26.33
N SER A 340 -28.60 -8.09 25.92
CA SER A 340 -29.17 -9.12 26.79
C SER A 340 -28.11 -9.95 27.54
N GLU A 341 -26.84 -9.90 27.11
CA GLU A 341 -25.74 -10.70 27.65
C GLU A 341 -24.64 -9.78 28.22
N GLU A 342 -24.52 -9.71 29.55
CA GLU A 342 -23.60 -8.79 30.24
C GLU A 342 -22.12 -9.03 29.88
N ASN A 343 -21.72 -10.28 29.62
CA ASN A 343 -20.36 -10.63 29.21
C ASN A 343 -20.01 -10.23 27.77
N ARG A 344 -20.99 -9.72 27.01
CA ARG A 344 -20.81 -9.17 25.66
C ARG A 344 -21.19 -7.69 25.60
N ALA A 345 -21.33 -7.05 26.77
CA ALA A 345 -21.62 -5.64 26.84
C ALA A 345 -20.51 -4.83 26.13
N PRO A 346 -20.88 -3.78 25.37
CA PRO A 346 -19.90 -2.93 24.73
C PRO A 346 -19.12 -2.10 25.76
N ALA A 347 -17.88 -1.77 25.45
CA ALA A 347 -17.05 -0.93 26.33
C ALA A 347 -17.43 0.55 26.25
N ALA A 348 -18.03 0.97 25.12
CA ALA A 348 -18.60 2.28 24.90
C ALA A 348 -19.71 2.21 23.84
N ILE A 349 -20.50 3.27 23.71
CA ILE A 349 -21.40 3.46 22.56
C ILE A 349 -21.12 4.80 21.91
N ARG A 350 -21.26 4.87 20.58
CA ARG A 350 -21.20 6.12 19.81
C ARG A 350 -22.57 6.44 19.26
N ILE A 351 -23.14 7.57 19.65
CA ILE A 351 -24.42 8.04 19.12
C ILE A 351 -24.22 8.44 17.66
N VAL A 352 -24.95 7.79 16.76
CA VAL A 352 -24.90 8.07 15.32
C VAL A 352 -26.13 8.81 14.82
N GLU A 353 -27.25 8.69 15.54
CA GLU A 353 -28.46 9.42 15.18
C GLU A 353 -29.35 9.67 16.40
N THR A 354 -29.97 10.84 16.44
CA THR A 354 -31.07 11.14 17.35
C THR A 354 -32.22 11.70 16.54
N GLN A 355 -33.36 11.00 16.52
CA GLN A 355 -34.57 11.47 15.88
C GLN A 355 -35.57 11.90 16.95
N ALA A 356 -35.99 13.16 16.91
CA ALA A 356 -36.92 13.72 17.88
C ALA A 356 -38.00 14.53 17.15
N PRO A 357 -39.22 13.99 16.95
CA PRO A 357 -40.33 14.78 16.43
C PRO A 357 -40.64 15.96 17.38
N HIS A 358 -40.91 17.12 16.77
CA HIS A 358 -41.39 18.31 17.45
C HIS A 358 -40.50 18.77 18.62
N LEU A 359 -39.22 19.02 18.35
CA LEU A 359 -38.32 19.64 19.34
C LEU A 359 -38.92 20.94 19.91
N LEU A 360 -38.99 21.01 21.25
CA LEU A 360 -39.58 22.13 21.99
C LEU A 360 -38.50 23.02 22.61
N ASP A 361 -38.89 24.24 22.97
CA ASP A 361 -38.06 25.22 23.69
C ASP A 361 -36.70 25.54 23.03
N GLY A 362 -36.56 25.32 21.72
CA GLY A 362 -35.30 25.49 21.00
C GLY A 362 -34.20 24.50 21.42
N ALA A 363 -34.56 23.36 22.02
CA ALA A 363 -33.62 22.30 22.34
C ALA A 363 -32.98 21.73 21.07
N SER A 364 -31.68 21.43 21.13
CA SER A 364 -30.95 20.74 20.05
C SER A 364 -31.21 19.24 20.03
N THR A 365 -31.52 18.65 21.19
CA THR A 365 -31.75 17.21 21.38
C THR A 365 -32.53 16.98 22.67
N PRO A 366 -33.36 15.93 22.75
CA PRO A 366 -33.96 15.47 24.00
C PRO A 366 -33.06 14.45 24.74
N LEU A 367 -31.90 14.07 24.18
CA LEU A 367 -30.95 13.15 24.79
C LEU A 367 -29.88 13.91 25.60
N TYR A 368 -29.68 13.50 26.86
CA TYR A 368 -28.74 14.15 27.76
C TYR A 368 -27.91 13.16 28.57
N MET A 369 -26.73 13.61 28.96
CA MET A 369 -25.91 13.02 30.02
C MET A 369 -26.16 13.74 31.34
N LYS A 370 -26.53 12.98 32.37
CA LYS A 370 -26.81 13.50 33.71
C LYS A 370 -25.56 13.48 34.60
N GLY A 371 -25.10 14.65 35.02
CA GLY A 371 -24.04 14.82 36.00
C GLY A 371 -24.47 14.40 37.42
N GLU A 372 -23.49 14.17 38.30
CA GLU A 372 -23.74 13.83 39.71
C GLU A 372 -24.48 14.94 40.48
N ASP A 373 -24.31 16.19 40.04
CA ASP A 373 -25.00 17.38 40.55
C ASP A 373 -26.42 17.58 39.96
N GLY A 374 -26.85 16.68 39.06
CA GLY A 374 -28.12 16.76 38.34
C GLY A 374 -28.09 17.66 37.10
N THR A 375 -26.93 18.24 36.75
CA THR A 375 -26.76 19.01 35.51
C THR A 375 -26.98 18.09 34.30
N LEU A 376 -27.65 18.61 33.27
CA LEU A 376 -27.88 17.89 32.00
C LEU A 376 -27.00 18.47 30.90
N THR A 377 -26.18 17.62 30.29
CA THR A 377 -25.35 17.96 29.12
C THR A 377 -25.97 17.35 27.87
N PRO A 378 -26.30 18.15 26.84
CA PRO A 378 -26.91 17.62 25.61
C PRO A 378 -25.96 16.67 24.87
N MET A 379 -26.54 15.65 24.26
CA MET A 379 -25.83 14.64 23.48
C MET A 379 -26.37 14.63 22.05
N ASN A 380 -25.50 14.93 21.09
CA ASN A 380 -25.82 14.98 19.67
C ASN A 380 -24.90 14.04 18.90
N ALA A 381 -25.39 13.48 17.79
CA ALA A 381 -24.60 12.59 16.95
C ALA A 381 -23.38 13.27 16.31
N ASP A 382 -23.51 14.56 15.96
CA ASP A 382 -22.49 15.33 15.22
C ASP A 382 -21.54 16.14 16.12
N GLU A 383 -21.58 15.93 17.43
CA GLU A 383 -20.74 16.64 18.40
C GLU A 383 -19.61 15.76 18.94
N SER A 384 -18.50 16.37 19.35
CA SER A 384 -17.32 15.66 19.88
C SER A 384 -17.57 14.85 21.17
N ASN A 385 -18.74 15.00 21.78
CA ASN A 385 -19.17 14.28 22.99
C ASN A 385 -20.14 13.13 22.68
N ASN A 386 -20.26 12.67 21.44
CA ASN A 386 -21.19 11.60 21.04
C ASN A 386 -20.80 10.18 21.51
N THR A 387 -19.64 10.00 22.14
CA THR A 387 -19.18 8.70 22.64
C THR A 387 -19.33 8.61 24.16
N ILE A 388 -19.96 7.53 24.63
CA ILE A 388 -20.31 7.30 26.03
C ILE A 388 -19.61 6.03 26.50
N SER A 389 -18.82 6.11 27.57
CA SER A 389 -18.14 4.95 28.14
C SER A 389 -19.09 4.06 28.95
N ALA A 390 -18.74 2.79 29.13
CA ALA A 390 -19.55 1.85 29.92
C ALA A 390 -19.80 2.32 31.36
N ALA A 391 -18.84 3.04 31.97
CA ALA A 391 -19.00 3.61 33.31
C ALA A 391 -20.09 4.69 33.39
N ASP A 392 -20.45 5.27 32.23
CA ASP A 392 -21.36 6.40 32.11
C ASP A 392 -22.72 6.01 31.54
N PHE A 393 -22.92 4.75 31.10
CA PHE A 393 -24.21 4.31 30.53
C PHE A 393 -25.39 4.64 31.44
N ALA A 394 -25.25 4.45 32.76
CA ALA A 394 -26.29 4.75 33.74
C ALA A 394 -26.72 6.23 33.79
N LYS A 395 -25.90 7.14 33.28
CA LYS A 395 -26.15 8.60 33.28
C LYS A 395 -26.98 9.06 32.08
N LEU A 396 -27.25 8.17 31.11
CA LEU A 396 -28.00 8.52 29.90
C LEU A 396 -29.48 8.71 30.22
N VAL A 397 -30.02 9.87 29.86
CA VAL A 397 -31.42 10.23 30.10
C VAL A 397 -32.08 10.84 28.87
N TRP A 398 -33.38 10.64 28.72
CA TRP A 398 -34.22 11.28 27.70
C TRP A 398 -35.19 12.24 28.37
N ASP A 399 -35.25 13.49 27.92
CA ASP A 399 -36.19 14.50 28.42
C ASP A 399 -37.41 14.64 27.49
N ALA A 400 -38.51 13.98 27.86
CA ALA A 400 -39.76 14.04 27.09
C ALA A 400 -40.43 15.43 27.13
N SER A 401 -39.97 16.36 27.99
CA SER A 401 -40.44 17.74 27.90
C SER A 401 -39.94 18.47 26.64
N LYS A 402 -38.94 17.90 25.96
CA LYS A 402 -38.29 18.49 24.79
C LYS A 402 -38.72 17.88 23.46
N SER A 403 -39.49 16.79 23.46
CA SER A 403 -39.91 16.09 22.23
C SER A 403 -41.11 15.18 22.48
N ASP A 404 -41.92 14.94 21.45
CA ASP A 404 -43.08 14.04 21.50
C ASP A 404 -42.65 12.56 21.30
N GLY A 405 -41.70 12.10 22.12
CA GLY A 405 -40.97 10.84 21.90
C GLY A 405 -39.85 10.99 20.85
N GLY A 406 -39.34 9.87 20.32
CA GLY A 406 -38.25 9.86 19.37
C GLY A 406 -37.49 8.54 19.33
N SER A 407 -36.26 8.56 18.83
CA SER A 407 -35.36 7.41 18.86
C SER A 407 -33.89 7.83 18.95
N ILE A 408 -33.07 6.94 19.48
CA ILE A 408 -31.62 7.05 19.49
C ILE A 408 -31.06 5.86 18.73
N THR A 409 -30.16 6.11 17.78
CA THR A 409 -29.37 5.08 17.10
C THR A 409 -27.91 5.23 17.53
N PHE A 410 -27.26 4.13 17.89
CA PHE A 410 -25.86 4.12 18.29
C PHE A 410 -25.11 2.91 17.74
N GLU A 411 -23.80 3.04 17.62
CA GLU A 411 -22.87 1.94 17.38
C GLU A 411 -22.30 1.45 18.72
N PRO A 412 -22.36 0.16 19.04
CA PRO A 412 -21.58 -0.39 20.14
C PRO A 412 -20.11 -0.43 19.76
N LEU A 413 -19.25 -0.08 20.72
CA LEU A 413 -17.80 -0.06 20.55
C LEU A 413 -17.12 -1.09 21.46
N ASP A 414 -16.04 -1.69 20.94
CA ASP A 414 -15.17 -2.58 21.70
C ASP A 414 -14.23 -1.79 22.63
N ALA A 415 -13.34 -2.52 23.34
CA ALA A 415 -12.41 -1.92 24.29
C ALA A 415 -11.34 -1.01 23.65
N ARG A 416 -11.14 -1.08 22.33
CA ARG A 416 -10.26 -0.21 21.56
C ARG A 416 -10.98 1.05 21.07
N GLY A 417 -12.30 1.11 21.20
CA GLY A 417 -13.14 2.20 20.72
C GLY A 417 -13.62 2.01 19.28
N GLU A 418 -13.43 0.82 18.71
CA GLU A 418 -13.85 0.48 17.36
C GLU A 418 -15.27 -0.08 17.34
N ALA A 419 -16.04 0.23 16.31
CA ALA A 419 -17.40 -0.28 16.19
C ALA A 419 -17.39 -1.79 15.92
N PHE A 420 -18.32 -2.53 16.54
CA PHE A 420 -18.49 -3.95 16.24
C PHE A 420 -18.98 -4.16 14.80
N LEU A 421 -18.40 -5.14 14.10
CA LEU A 421 -18.82 -5.54 12.77
C LEU A 421 -19.94 -6.60 12.82
N GLY A 422 -20.91 -6.48 11.92
CA GLY A 422 -22.02 -7.41 11.73
C GLY A 422 -21.70 -8.54 10.74
N ASP A 423 -22.67 -9.41 10.49
CA ASP A 423 -22.52 -10.54 9.54
C ASP A 423 -22.26 -10.09 8.09
N ASP A 424 -22.59 -8.84 7.76
CA ASP A 424 -22.33 -8.20 6.46
C ASP A 424 -20.99 -7.45 6.39
N GLY A 425 -20.21 -7.44 7.49
CA GLY A 425 -18.95 -6.72 7.60
C GLY A 425 -19.12 -5.20 7.79
N ASN A 426 -20.34 -4.70 7.97
CA ASN A 426 -20.59 -3.30 8.29
C ASN A 426 -20.70 -3.10 9.81
N ASN A 427 -20.57 -1.86 10.27
CA ASN A 427 -20.79 -1.53 11.67
C ASN A 427 -22.21 -1.91 12.10
N ILE A 428 -22.31 -2.60 13.23
CA ILE A 428 -23.59 -2.86 13.90
C ILE A 428 -24.12 -1.52 14.41
N THR A 429 -25.39 -1.25 14.15
CA THR A 429 -26.12 -0.14 14.77
C THR A 429 -27.30 -0.70 15.55
N HIS A 430 -27.61 -0.07 16.69
CA HIS A 430 -28.78 -0.40 17.49
C HIS A 430 -29.64 0.84 17.70
N ARG A 431 -30.96 0.65 17.63
CA ARG A 431 -31.95 1.72 17.77
C ARG A 431 -32.83 1.47 18.98
N ILE A 432 -32.97 2.50 19.81
CA ILE A 432 -33.93 2.55 20.92
C ILE A 432 -35.01 3.54 20.55
N ASP A 433 -36.24 3.06 20.40
CA ASP A 433 -37.43 3.91 20.26
C ASP A 433 -37.95 4.33 21.64
N ILE A 434 -38.32 5.61 21.76
CA ILE A 434 -38.91 6.23 22.94
C ILE A 434 -40.28 6.77 22.57
N ASN A 435 -41.30 6.40 23.32
CA ASN A 435 -42.66 6.90 23.12
C ASN A 435 -43.10 7.70 24.35
N GLU A 436 -43.51 8.95 24.15
CA GLU A 436 -44.11 9.72 25.24
C GLU A 436 -45.55 9.23 25.50
N ASP A 437 -45.85 8.95 26.77
CA ASP A 437 -47.20 8.65 27.22
C ASP A 437 -48.10 9.87 26.98
N ALA A 438 -49.19 9.68 26.24
CA ALA A 438 -50.22 10.69 26.15
C ALA A 438 -50.88 10.91 27.52
N VAL A 439 -50.98 12.16 27.98
CA VAL A 439 -51.82 12.47 29.14
C VAL A 439 -53.25 12.11 28.81
N ALA A 440 -53.81 11.13 29.52
CA ALA A 440 -55.26 10.98 29.62
C ALA A 440 -55.80 12.23 30.32
N GLY A 441 -56.21 13.23 29.53
CA GLY A 441 -56.82 14.44 30.05
C GLY A 441 -58.06 14.07 30.86
N TYR A 442 -58.06 14.38 32.16
CA TYR A 442 -59.29 14.35 32.94
C TYR A 442 -60.25 15.39 32.35
N SER A 443 -61.32 14.93 31.70
CA SER A 443 -62.46 15.80 31.37
C SER A 443 -63.11 16.23 32.68
N LYS A 444 -62.88 17.47 33.09
CA LYS A 444 -63.68 18.12 34.12
C LYS A 444 -64.87 18.77 33.45
N ASP A 445 -65.82 17.96 33.00
CA ASP A 445 -67.15 18.47 32.70
C ASP A 445 -67.91 18.65 34.03
N GLY A 446 -68.63 19.76 34.15
CA GLY A 446 -69.13 20.29 35.42
C GLY A 446 -69.73 19.24 36.38
N GLY A 447 -69.02 18.98 37.49
CA GLY A 447 -69.64 18.56 38.75
C GLY A 447 -69.82 17.06 39.05
N LYS A 448 -69.27 16.11 38.28
CA LYS A 448 -69.22 14.70 38.70
C LYS A 448 -67.91 14.02 38.32
N THR A 449 -67.19 13.51 39.33
CA THR A 449 -66.12 12.53 39.15
C THR A 449 -66.75 11.17 38.79
N VAL A 450 -66.43 10.65 37.61
CA VAL A 450 -66.77 9.27 37.22
C VAL A 450 -65.46 8.48 37.18
N PRO A 451 -65.30 7.42 38.00
CA PRO A 451 -64.18 6.50 37.85
C PRO A 451 -64.51 5.54 36.68
N ASN A 452 -63.49 5.26 35.86
CA ASN A 452 -63.53 4.47 34.62
C ASN A 452 -64.01 5.20 33.37
N VAL A 453 -63.05 5.65 32.56
CA VAL A 453 -63.25 5.76 31.11
C VAL A 453 -62.81 4.43 30.51
N ILE A 454 -63.80 3.55 30.34
CA ILE A 454 -63.75 2.41 29.44
C ILE A 454 -63.98 2.97 28.03
N THR A 455 -63.25 2.40 27.07
CA THR A 455 -63.33 2.51 25.61
C THR A 455 -64.58 3.20 25.01
N ASP A 456 -64.34 4.07 24.01
CA ASP A 456 -65.27 4.52 22.95
C ASP A 456 -65.93 5.90 23.03
N SER A 457 -65.23 6.93 23.51
CA SER A 457 -65.56 8.31 23.10
C SER A 457 -64.36 9.27 23.17
N ILE A 458 -63.94 9.81 22.01
CA ILE A 458 -63.01 10.95 21.90
C ILE A 458 -63.81 12.25 21.88
N THR A 459 -63.55 13.16 22.82
CA THR A 459 -64.02 14.56 22.75
C THR A 459 -62.92 15.43 22.15
N TRP A 460 -63.21 16.06 21.02
CA TRP A 460 -62.33 17.03 20.37
C TRP A 460 -62.28 18.32 21.20
N LEU A 461 -61.09 18.72 21.65
CA LEU A 461 -60.86 20.09 22.12
C LEU A 461 -60.52 20.96 20.91
N THR A 462 -61.47 21.78 20.46
CA THR A 462 -61.17 22.92 19.60
C THR A 462 -60.47 24.01 20.43
N PRO A 463 -59.40 24.64 19.92
CA PRO A 463 -58.74 25.72 20.64
C PRO A 463 -59.60 26.98 20.52
N ASN A 464 -60.57 27.18 21.42
CA ASN A 464 -61.18 28.48 21.70
C ASN A 464 -62.08 28.47 22.94
N ALA A 465 -61.53 28.06 24.08
CA ALA A 465 -62.06 28.48 25.38
C ALA A 465 -60.92 28.47 26.40
N TYR A 466 -60.42 29.66 26.73
CA TYR A 466 -59.42 30.00 27.77
C TYR A 466 -57.92 30.01 27.34
N GLY A 467 -57.36 31.23 27.24
CA GLY A 467 -55.91 31.50 27.28
C GLY A 467 -55.16 31.37 25.95
N PRO A 468 -53.93 31.92 25.82
CA PRO A 468 -53.14 31.77 24.60
C PRO A 468 -52.93 30.27 24.36
N ALA A 469 -53.32 29.81 23.18
CA ALA A 469 -53.25 28.41 22.79
C ALA A 469 -51.80 27.89 22.88
N PRO A 470 -51.56 26.65 23.33
CA PRO A 470 -50.33 25.98 22.97
C PRO A 470 -50.35 25.81 21.44
N GLU A 471 -49.32 26.29 20.75
CA GLU A 471 -49.29 26.40 19.29
C GLU A 471 -49.20 25.06 18.54
N THR A 472 -49.27 23.91 19.22
CA THR A 472 -49.14 22.59 18.60
C THR A 472 -50.25 21.63 19.05
N LEU A 473 -51.18 21.34 18.13
CA LEU A 473 -52.15 20.25 18.25
C LEU A 473 -51.40 18.91 18.04
N ARG A 474 -51.41 18.05 19.07
CA ARG A 474 -50.78 16.71 19.04
C ARG A 474 -51.77 15.68 18.50
N PHE A 475 -51.38 14.92 17.49
CA PHE A 475 -52.22 13.90 16.83
C PHE A 475 -52.17 12.55 17.57
N PHE A 476 -53.25 11.78 17.52
CA PHE A 476 -53.34 10.42 18.09
C PHE A 476 -53.43 9.35 16.99
N LYS A 477 -52.82 8.18 17.20
CA LYS A 477 -52.93 7.00 16.33
C LYS A 477 -54.26 6.27 16.58
N MET A 478 -55.10 6.12 15.57
CA MET A 478 -56.31 5.29 15.66
C MET A 478 -55.96 3.79 15.55
N GLY A 479 -56.42 2.99 16.51
CA GLY A 479 -56.53 1.54 16.36
C GLY A 479 -57.68 1.17 15.43
N GLY A 480 -57.54 0.07 14.69
CA GLY A 480 -58.42 -0.32 13.59
C GLY A 480 -59.92 -0.38 13.95
N ILE A 481 -60.74 0.16 13.04
CA ILE A 481 -62.20 0.16 13.14
C ILE A 481 -62.71 -1.13 12.48
N SER A 482 -63.36 -2.02 13.25
CA SER A 482 -64.21 -3.07 12.68
C SER A 482 -65.65 -2.57 12.59
N ALA A 483 -66.28 -2.79 11.44
CA ALA A 483 -67.62 -2.30 11.10
C ALA A 483 -68.75 -2.88 11.97
#